data_AF-A0A0G1S806-F1
#
_entry.id   AF-A0A0G1S806-F1
#
_cell.length_a   1.000
_cell.length_b   1.000
_cell.length_c   1.000
_cell.angle_alpha   90.00
_cell.angle_beta   90.00
_cell.angle_gamma   90.00
#
_symmetry.space_group_name_H-M   'P 1'
#
loop_
_entity.id
_entity.type
_entity.pdbx_description
1 polymer ?
#
loop_
_entity_poly.entity_id
_entity_poly.type
_entity_poly.pdbx_seq_one_letter_code
_entity_poly.pdbx_strand_id
1 'polypeptide(L)'
;RFFDETTQKFMKFGIIGGFGFVINLLGLKIFSNYMKPLSLEVGVRNGIANALASEISIISNFIFNNLWTFSGQKLSLGKHMLKKFAAFNLSSIFGGILVPTLIIALGTQIFGDNTKTLFLVLAVFGFTVPFNWFVYNTLIWKKKA
;
A
#
# COMPACT_ATOMS: atom_id res chain seq x y z
N ARG A 1 13.07 -22.36 -8.06
CA ARG A 1 11.99 -21.61 -7.38
C ARG A 1 11.97 -20.12 -7.76
N PHE A 2 13.09 -19.39 -7.78
CA PHE A 2 13.05 -17.95 -8.17
C PHE A 2 12.45 -17.63 -9.56
N PHE A 3 12.43 -18.58 -10.49
CA PHE A 3 11.89 -18.42 -11.84
C PHE A 3 10.44 -18.91 -12.02
N ASP A 4 9.75 -19.35 -10.95
CA ASP A 4 8.33 -19.68 -11.08
C ASP A 4 7.46 -18.42 -11.18
N GLU A 5 6.32 -18.55 -11.87
CA GLU A 5 5.44 -17.44 -12.22
C GLU A 5 4.96 -16.65 -10.99
N THR A 6 4.68 -17.35 -9.89
CA THR A 6 4.22 -16.77 -8.63
C THR A 6 5.31 -15.91 -8.00
N THR A 7 6.53 -16.43 -7.91
CA THR A 7 7.68 -15.74 -7.33
C THR A 7 8.04 -14.50 -8.15
N GLN A 8 8.02 -14.60 -9.47
CA GLN A 8 8.26 -13.47 -10.37
C GLN A 8 7.21 -12.36 -10.21
N LYS A 9 5.93 -12.73 -10.05
CA LYS A 9 4.85 -11.76 -9.76
C LYS A 9 5.02 -11.12 -8.38
N PHE A 10 5.45 -11.86 -7.37
CA PHE A 10 5.72 -11.31 -6.03
C PHE A 10 6.86 -10.30 -6.04
N MET A 11 7.94 -10.58 -6.77
CA MET A 11 9.04 -9.62 -6.94
C MET A 11 8.59 -8.33 -7.64
N LYS A 12 7.83 -8.44 -8.73
CA LYS A 12 7.26 -7.26 -9.43
C LYS A 12 6.33 -6.47 -8.52
N PHE A 13 5.51 -7.16 -7.74
CA PHE A 13 4.63 -6.55 -6.75
C PHE A 13 5.42 -5.74 -5.71
N GLY A 14 6.50 -6.30 -5.16
CA GLY A 14 7.38 -5.62 -4.21
C GLY A 14 8.06 -4.38 -4.81
N ILE A 15 8.55 -4.48 -6.05
CA ILE A 15 9.17 -3.35 -6.76
C ILE A 15 8.17 -2.20 -6.96
N ILE A 16 6.96 -2.52 -7.43
CA ILE A 16 5.91 -1.52 -7.62
C ILE A 16 5.48 -0.92 -6.28
N GLY A 17 5.35 -1.74 -5.23
CA GLY A 17 5.08 -1.27 -3.86
C GLY A 17 6.11 -0.24 -3.37
N GLY A 18 7.40 -0.52 -3.60
CA GLY A 18 8.48 0.43 -3.31
C GLY A 18 8.38 1.72 -4.13
N PHE A 19 8.01 1.62 -5.40
CA PHE A 19 7.78 2.80 -6.24
C PHE A 19 6.60 3.65 -5.74
N GLY A 20 5.49 3.02 -5.37
CA GLY A 20 4.36 3.71 -4.77
C GLY A 20 4.71 4.39 -3.45
N PHE A 21 5.59 3.80 -2.63
CA PHE A 21 6.11 4.45 -1.42
C PHE A 21 6.87 5.73 -1.74
N VAL A 22 7.74 5.71 -2.77
CA VAL A 22 8.45 6.92 -3.23
C VAL A 22 7.48 7.98 -3.73
N ILE A 23 6.44 7.61 -4.49
CA ILE A 23 5.38 8.53 -4.92
C ILE A 23 4.69 9.19 -3.72
N ASN A 24 4.38 8.42 -2.67
CA ASN A 24 3.74 8.94 -1.46
C ASN A 24 4.63 9.99 -0.78
N LEU A 25 5.91 9.66 -0.56
CA LEU A 25 6.88 10.58 0.06
C LEU A 25 7.02 11.89 -0.72
N LEU A 26 7.16 11.80 -2.05
CA LEU A 26 7.28 12.98 -2.91
C LEU A 26 5.98 13.79 -2.94
N GLY A 27 4.84 13.12 -3.06
CA GLY A 27 3.52 13.76 -3.04
C GLY A 27 3.28 14.53 -1.75
N LEU A 28 3.58 13.93 -0.59
CA LEU A 28 3.45 14.59 0.71
C LEU A 28 4.31 15.86 0.76
N LYS A 29 5.56 15.79 0.30
CA LYS A 29 6.47 16.95 0.29
C LYS A 29 5.96 18.05 -0.66
N ILE A 30 5.47 17.69 -1.84
CA ILE A 30 4.94 18.64 -2.82
C ILE A 30 3.67 19.31 -2.29
N PHE A 31 2.68 18.52 -1.86
CA PHE A 31 1.39 19.04 -1.40
C PHE A 31 1.50 19.85 -0.13
N SER A 32 2.29 19.39 0.87
CA SER A 32 2.49 20.17 2.09
C SER A 32 3.19 21.51 1.83
N ASN A 33 4.16 21.55 0.89
CA ASN A 33 4.79 22.80 0.48
C ASN A 33 3.83 23.71 -0.29
N TYR A 34 3.05 23.16 -1.22
CA TYR A 34 2.04 23.92 -1.97
C TYR A 34 0.98 24.53 -1.05
N MET A 35 0.64 23.84 0.04
CA MET A 35 -0.35 24.28 1.01
C MET A 35 0.19 25.20 2.12
N LYS A 36 1.49 25.49 2.16
CA LYS A 36 2.10 26.42 3.14
C LYS A 36 1.41 27.79 3.20
N PRO A 37 0.97 28.40 2.08
CA PRO A 37 0.35 29.72 2.10
C PRO A 37 -1.07 29.76 2.71
N LEU A 38 -1.74 28.61 2.92
CA LEU A 38 -3.15 28.58 3.32
C LEU A 38 -3.40 28.88 4.82
N SER A 39 -2.38 29.30 5.60
CA SER A 39 -2.49 29.57 7.04
C SER A 39 -3.17 28.45 7.86
N LEU A 40 -3.10 27.21 7.36
CA LEU A 40 -3.65 26.03 8.02
C LEU A 40 -2.74 25.59 9.17
N GLU A 41 -3.35 25.01 10.21
CA GLU A 41 -2.59 24.30 11.24
C GLU A 41 -1.69 23.23 10.59
N VAL A 42 -0.45 23.12 11.07
CA VAL A 42 0.56 22.22 10.50
C VAL A 42 0.08 20.77 10.44
N GLY A 43 -0.63 20.31 11.47
CA GLY A 43 -1.21 18.97 11.51
C GLY A 43 -2.27 18.75 10.42
N VAL A 44 -3.22 19.67 10.31
CA VAL A 44 -4.30 19.62 9.29
C VAL A 44 -3.71 19.65 7.88
N ARG A 45 -2.78 20.57 7.61
CA ARG A 45 -2.10 20.69 6.32
C ARG A 45 -1.41 19.39 5.92
N ASN A 46 -0.60 18.84 6.82
CA ASN A 46 0.16 17.63 6.54
C ASN A 46 -0.76 16.40 6.42
N GLY A 47 -1.87 16.37 7.18
CA GLY A 47 -2.89 15.34 7.06
C GLY A 47 -3.54 15.32 5.68
N ILE A 48 -3.99 16.47 5.18
CA ILE A 48 -4.57 16.60 3.83
C ILE A 48 -3.53 16.26 2.75
N ALA A 49 -2.30 16.78 2.88
CA ALA A 49 -1.22 16.49 1.94
C ALA A 49 -0.88 14.98 1.88
N ASN A 50 -0.86 14.31 3.04
CA ASN A 50 -0.60 12.88 3.12
C ASN A 50 -1.75 12.06 2.52
N ALA A 51 -3.01 12.47 2.74
CA ALA A 51 -4.18 11.81 2.17
C ALA A 51 -4.12 11.85 0.63
N LEU A 52 -3.89 13.02 0.04
CA LEU A 52 -3.77 13.19 -1.41
C LEU A 52 -2.58 12.39 -1.99
N ALA A 53 -1.43 12.44 -1.32
CA ALA A 53 -0.25 11.68 -1.73
C ALA A 53 -0.47 10.16 -1.66
N SER A 54 -1.20 9.71 -0.63
CA SER A 54 -1.55 8.31 -0.43
C SER A 54 -2.53 7.83 -1.49
N GLU A 55 -3.53 8.62 -1.86
CA GLU A 55 -4.43 8.27 -2.97
C GLU A 55 -3.68 8.09 -4.29
N ILE A 56 -2.77 9.02 -4.63
CA ILE A 56 -1.94 8.90 -5.84
C ILE A 56 -1.03 7.67 -5.78
N SER A 57 -0.42 7.41 -4.62
CA SER A 57 0.41 6.22 -4.39
C SER A 57 -0.39 4.92 -4.56
N ILE A 58 -1.62 4.86 -4.05
CA ILE A 58 -2.46 3.68 -4.16
C ILE A 58 -2.96 3.49 -5.60
N ILE A 59 -3.37 4.58 -6.27
CA ILE A 59 -3.77 4.56 -7.69
C ILE A 59 -2.61 4.09 -8.57
N SER A 60 -1.42 4.65 -8.40
CA SER A 60 -0.23 4.26 -9.17
C SER A 60 0.17 2.80 -8.91
N ASN A 61 0.17 2.37 -7.65
CA ASN A 61 0.39 0.97 -7.28
C ASN A 61 -0.58 0.02 -8.00
N PHE A 62 -1.87 0.36 -8.02
CA PHE A 62 -2.89 -0.45 -8.68
C PHE A 62 -2.71 -0.47 -10.20
N ILE A 63 -2.48 0.69 -10.82
CA ILE A 63 -2.26 0.79 -12.28
C ILE A 63 -1.04 -0.02 -12.69
N PHE A 64 0.12 0.18 -12.06
CA PHE A 64 1.35 -0.50 -12.45
C PHE A 64 1.31 -2.00 -12.15
N ASN A 65 0.70 -2.42 -11.03
CA ASN A 65 0.51 -3.85 -10.79
C ASN A 65 -0.39 -4.50 -11.84
N ASN A 66 -1.44 -3.82 -12.30
CA ASN A 66 -2.30 -4.37 -13.34
C ASN A 66 -1.66 -4.36 -14.72
N LEU A 67 -0.88 -3.33 -15.05
CA LEU A 67 -0.19 -3.23 -16.34
C LEU A 67 1.04 -4.13 -16.46
N TRP A 68 1.68 -4.50 -15.35
CA TRP A 68 2.94 -5.27 -15.38
C TRP A 68 2.89 -6.58 -14.59
N THR A 69 2.49 -6.55 -13.32
CA THR A 69 2.43 -7.77 -12.48
C THR A 69 1.35 -8.74 -12.95
N PHE A 70 0.21 -8.22 -13.39
CA PHE A 70 -0.97 -9.01 -13.78
C PHE A 70 -1.38 -8.82 -15.25
N SER A 71 -0.47 -8.34 -16.11
CA SER A 71 -0.73 -8.01 -17.52
C SER A 71 -1.31 -9.15 -18.37
N GLY A 72 -1.04 -10.41 -17.98
CA GLY A 72 -1.59 -11.60 -18.63
C GLY A 72 -3.10 -11.82 -18.40
N GLN A 73 -3.74 -11.06 -17.50
CA GLN A 73 -5.19 -11.13 -17.28
C GLN A 73 -5.88 -10.00 -18.05
N LYS A 74 -6.80 -10.33 -18.98
CA LYS A 74 -7.49 -9.35 -19.84
C LYS A 74 -8.11 -8.22 -19.00
N LEU A 75 -7.59 -7.01 -19.18
CA LEU A 75 -8.01 -5.81 -18.45
C LEU A 75 -9.26 -5.23 -19.12
N SER A 76 -10.44 -5.52 -18.60
CA SER A 76 -11.68 -4.81 -18.98
C SER A 76 -11.73 -3.48 -18.23
N LEU A 77 -11.37 -2.39 -18.90
CA LEU A 77 -11.56 -1.02 -18.41
C LEU A 77 -13.06 -0.76 -18.17
N GLY A 78 -13.44 -0.34 -16.95
CA GLY A 78 -14.85 -0.03 -16.61
C GLY A 78 -15.19 -0.24 -15.13
N LYS A 79 -16.50 -0.36 -14.81
CA LYS A 79 -17.04 -0.55 -13.43
C LYS A 79 -16.38 -1.70 -12.66
N HIS A 80 -15.87 -2.71 -13.36
CA HIS A 80 -15.18 -3.85 -12.76
C HIS A 80 -13.81 -3.47 -12.19
N MET A 81 -13.06 -2.56 -12.83
CA MET A 81 -11.80 -2.04 -12.31
C MET A 81 -12.01 -1.13 -11.09
N LEU A 82 -13.04 -0.28 -11.11
CA LEU A 82 -13.40 0.55 -9.96
C LEU A 82 -13.73 -0.28 -8.71
N LYS A 83 -14.48 -1.38 -8.86
CA LYS A 83 -14.73 -2.32 -7.75
C LYS A 83 -13.45 -2.96 -7.22
N LYS A 84 -12.54 -3.38 -8.12
CA LYS A 84 -11.23 -3.96 -7.73
C LYS A 84 -10.34 -2.94 -7.04
N PHE A 85 -10.34 -1.69 -7.51
CA PHE A 85 -9.63 -0.57 -6.89
C PHE A 85 -10.16 -0.27 -5.49
N ALA A 86 -11.48 -0.17 -5.32
CA ALA A 86 -12.10 0.05 -4.01
C ALA A 86 -11.80 -1.10 -3.03
N ALA A 87 -11.92 -2.36 -3.48
CA ALA A 87 -11.57 -3.52 -2.68
C ALA A 87 -10.09 -3.52 -2.26
N PHE A 88 -9.19 -3.12 -3.15
CA PHE A 88 -7.77 -3.00 -2.85
C PHE A 88 -7.49 -1.93 -1.79
N ASN A 89 -8.06 -0.73 -1.95
CA ASN A 89 -7.91 0.38 -0.99
C ASN A 89 -8.40 -0.02 0.40
N LEU A 90 -9.60 -0.60 0.49
CA LEU A 90 -10.16 -1.06 1.77
C LEU A 90 -9.28 -2.13 2.42
N SER A 91 -8.75 -3.07 1.63
CA SER A 91 -7.83 -4.08 2.15
C SER A 91 -6.50 -3.48 2.61
N SER A 92 -6.00 -2.44 1.95
CA SER A 92 -4.73 -1.79 2.28
C SER A 92 -4.85 -0.96 3.56
N ILE A 93 -6.02 -0.36 3.82
CA ILE A 93 -6.31 0.31 5.10
C ILE A 93 -6.29 -0.72 6.24
N PHE A 94 -6.93 -1.86 6.06
CA PHE A 94 -6.95 -2.91 7.09
C PHE A 94 -5.58 -3.56 7.28
N GLY A 95 -4.99 -4.05 6.19
CA GLY A 95 -3.79 -4.86 6.19
C GLY A 95 -2.47 -4.08 6.32
N GLY A 96 -2.46 -2.84 5.85
CA GLY A 96 -1.29 -1.98 5.83
C GLY A 96 -1.24 -0.89 6.89
N ILE A 97 -2.38 -0.55 7.51
CA ILE A 97 -2.45 0.52 8.51
C ILE A 97 -2.94 -0.01 9.84
N LEU A 98 -4.14 -0.59 9.90
CA LEU A 98 -4.75 -0.98 11.18
C LEU A 98 -3.96 -2.10 11.88
N VAL A 99 -3.67 -3.20 11.19
CA VAL A 99 -2.97 -4.34 11.82
C VAL A 99 -1.53 -4.00 12.23
N PRO A 100 -0.71 -3.34 11.39
CA PRO A 100 0.63 -2.93 11.83
C PRO A 100 0.63 -1.98 13.01
N THR A 101 -0.32 -1.02 13.03
CA THR A 101 -0.48 -0.10 14.17
C THR A 101 -0.78 -0.87 15.45
N LEU A 102 -1.67 -1.87 15.39
CA LEU A 102 -2.00 -2.70 16.54
C LEU A 102 -0.80 -3.55 17.01
N ILE A 103 -0.06 -4.17 16.09
CA ILE A 103 1.13 -4.96 16.41
C ILE A 103 2.20 -4.10 17.09
N ILE A 104 2.43 -2.89 16.58
CA ILE A 104 3.40 -1.95 17.18
C ILE A 104 2.92 -1.51 18.55
N ALA A 105 1.65 -1.10 18.71
CA ALA A 105 1.11 -0.62 19.97
C ALA A 105 1.17 -1.69 21.08
N LEU A 106 0.75 -2.92 20.78
CA LEU A 106 0.81 -4.02 21.74
C LEU A 106 2.25 -4.44 22.03
N GLY A 107 3.09 -4.49 21.00
CA GLY A 107 4.50 -4.83 21.13
C GLY A 107 5.25 -3.83 22.02
N THR A 108 5.09 -2.53 21.80
CA THR A 108 5.75 -1.52 22.63
C THR A 108 5.17 -1.42 24.03
N GLN A 109 3.87 -1.72 24.22
CA GLN A 109 3.26 -1.78 25.54
C GLN A 109 3.84 -2.90 26.41
N ILE A 110 4.21 -4.04 25.80
CA ILE A 110 4.75 -5.20 26.51
C ILE A 110 6.28 -5.11 26.65
N PHE A 111 6.98 -4.68 25.60
CA PHE A 111 8.44 -4.75 25.50
C PHE A 111 9.15 -3.39 25.57
N GLY A 112 8.41 -2.30 25.71
CA GLY A 112 8.92 -0.93 25.83
C GLY A 112 9.09 -0.20 24.49
N ASP A 113 9.06 1.13 24.53
CA ASP A 113 9.03 2.00 23.33
C ASP A 113 10.23 1.82 22.38
N ASN A 114 11.38 1.42 22.92
CA ASN A 114 12.60 1.18 22.14
C ASN A 114 12.44 0.05 21.10
N THR A 115 11.41 -0.80 21.23
CA THR A 115 11.13 -1.92 20.32
C THR A 115 10.23 -1.56 19.13
N LYS A 116 9.73 -0.32 19.04
CA LYS A 116 8.79 0.10 17.98
C LYS A 116 9.27 -0.20 16.56
N THR A 117 10.56 0.01 16.30
CA THR A 117 11.15 -0.23 14.97
C THR A 117 11.16 -1.71 14.62
N LEU A 118 11.44 -2.58 15.61
CA LEU A 118 11.40 -4.03 15.41
C LEU A 118 9.97 -4.49 15.09
N PHE A 119 8.97 -4.05 15.87
CA PHE A 119 7.58 -4.42 15.62
C PHE A 119 7.03 -3.85 14.30
N LEU A 120 7.47 -2.66 13.88
CA LEU A 120 7.13 -2.12 12.56
C LEU A 120 7.65 -3.02 11.44
N VAL A 121 8.93 -3.43 11.51
CA VAL A 121 9.53 -4.33 10.50
C VAL A 121 8.80 -5.67 10.50
N LEU A 122 8.54 -6.25 11.67
CA LEU A 122 7.81 -7.52 11.79
C LEU A 122 6.38 -7.42 11.25
N ALA A 123 5.67 -6.33 11.52
CA ALA A 123 4.33 -6.13 11.01
C ALA A 123 4.30 -5.96 9.49
N VAL A 124 5.22 -5.16 8.93
CA VAL A 124 5.24 -4.89 7.49
C VAL A 124 5.63 -6.14 6.71
N PHE A 125 6.72 -6.79 7.08
CA PHE A 125 7.23 -7.96 6.33
C PHE A 125 6.54 -9.27 6.73
N GLY A 126 6.16 -9.42 7.99
CA GLY A 126 5.50 -10.62 8.49
C GLY A 126 3.99 -10.65 8.22
N PHE A 127 3.35 -9.48 8.04
CA PHE A 127 1.90 -9.42 7.84
C PHE A 127 1.47 -8.60 6.61
N THR A 128 1.81 -7.31 6.55
CA THR A 128 1.25 -6.41 5.51
C THR A 128 1.59 -6.87 4.09
N VAL A 129 2.85 -7.21 3.84
CA VAL A 129 3.29 -7.67 2.51
C VAL A 129 2.62 -9.01 2.14
N PRO A 130 2.65 -10.06 2.98
CA PRO A 130 1.91 -11.30 2.73
C PRO A 130 0.40 -11.11 2.54
N PHE A 131 -0.23 -10.26 3.37
CA PHE A 131 -1.66 -10.01 3.31
C PHE A 131 -2.06 -9.28 2.02
N ASN A 132 -1.36 -8.20 1.66
CA ASN A 132 -1.63 -7.48 0.42
C ASN A 132 -1.42 -8.37 -0.82
N TRP A 133 -0.38 -9.22 -0.79
CA TRP A 133 -0.16 -10.24 -1.82
C TRP A 133 -1.32 -11.24 -1.91
N PHE A 134 -1.76 -11.78 -0.76
CA PHE A 134 -2.88 -12.71 -0.69
C PHE A 134 -4.16 -12.10 -1.27
N VAL A 135 -4.50 -10.86 -0.89
CA VAL A 135 -5.67 -10.15 -1.41
C VAL A 135 -5.57 -9.95 -2.92
N TYR A 136 -4.40 -9.54 -3.42
CA TYR A 136 -4.19 -9.39 -4.86
C TYR A 136 -4.40 -10.70 -5.62
N ASN A 137 -3.82 -11.78 -5.14
CA ASN A 137 -3.83 -13.06 -5.83
C ASN A 137 -5.18 -13.80 -5.70
N THR A 138 -5.90 -13.65 -4.59
CA THR A 138 -7.11 -14.45 -4.31
C THR A 138 -8.42 -13.68 -4.46
N LEU A 139 -8.45 -12.38 -4.21
CA LEU A 139 -9.68 -11.59 -4.26
C LEU A 139 -9.75 -10.73 -5.53
N ILE A 140 -8.64 -10.05 -5.86
CA ILE A 140 -8.62 -9.12 -7.00
C ILE A 140 -8.42 -9.87 -8.32
N TRP A 141 -7.51 -10.84 -8.36
CA TRP A 141 -7.15 -11.58 -9.57
C TRP A 141 -7.33 -13.08 -9.41
N LYS A 142 -8.55 -13.50 -8.98
CA LYS A 142 -8.95 -14.92 -8.97
C LYS A 142 -8.57 -15.57 -10.31
N LYS A 143 -7.71 -16.59 -10.26
CA LYS A 143 -7.62 -17.56 -11.36
C LYS A 143 -9.02 -18.14 -11.54
N LYS A 144 -9.62 -18.00 -12.73
CA LYS A 144 -10.76 -18.84 -13.07
C LYS A 144 -10.25 -20.27 -13.04
N ALA A 145 -10.87 -21.10 -12.21
CA ALA A 145 -10.72 -22.55 -12.28
C ALA A 145 -11.24 -23.03 -13.64
#